data_AF-A0A931JUV8-F1
#
_entry.id   AF-A0A931JUV8-F1
#
_cell.length_a   1.000
_cell.length_b   1.000
_cell.length_c   1.000
_cell.angle_alpha   90.00
_cell.angle_beta   90.00
_cell.angle_gamma   90.00
#
_symmetry.space_group_name_H-M   'P 1'
#
loop_
_entity.id
_entity.type
_entity.pdbx_description
1 polymer ?
#
loop_
_entity_poly.entity_id
_entity_poly.type
_entity_poly.pdbx_seq_one_letter_code
_entity_poly.pdbx_strand_id
1 'polypeptide(L)'
;MARKRRQLVIIGKETPGGGSAPLGGLKEVRATLASYNTSADGSKSESGLERLHGPGMVVELPGSIDPVTQAVASINDEDIAFPVLMKLSKSLGWRLMDIESGRVFGV
;
A
#
# COMPACT_ATOMS: atom_id res chain seq x y z
N MET A 1 23.13 -6.58 -12.85
CA MET A 1 22.49 -5.27 -12.61
C MET A 1 21.38 -5.48 -11.57
N ALA A 2 21.32 -4.67 -10.51
CA ALA A 2 20.24 -4.78 -9.53
C ALA A 2 18.91 -4.37 -10.21
N ARG A 3 17.91 -5.26 -10.21
CA ARG A 3 16.57 -4.95 -10.71
C ARG A 3 16.02 -3.79 -9.86
N LYS A 4 15.76 -2.64 -10.49
CA LYS A 4 15.18 -1.48 -9.80
C LYS A 4 13.82 -1.91 -9.24
N ARG A 5 13.63 -1.79 -7.93
CA ARG A 5 12.39 -2.20 -7.26
C ARG A 5 11.30 -1.22 -7.64
N ARG A 6 10.24 -1.71 -8.29
CA ARG A 6 9.07 -0.90 -8.66
C ARG A 6 8.36 -0.46 -7.38
N GLN A 7 7.99 0.81 -7.29
CA GLN A 7 7.28 1.36 -6.14
C GLN A 7 5.91 1.87 -6.56
N LEU A 8 4.89 1.47 -5.81
CA LEU A 8 3.50 1.87 -6.02
C LEU A 8 3.02 2.63 -4.78
N VAL A 9 2.41 3.80 -4.96
CA VAL A 9 1.69 4.50 -3.90
C VAL A 9 0.28 3.97 -3.85
N ILE A 10 -0.14 3.51 -2.68
CA ILE A 10 -1.51 3.13 -2.39
C ILE A 10 -2.24 4.39 -1.93
N ILE A 11 -3.29 4.75 -2.65
CA ILE A 11 -4.07 5.96 -2.45
C ILE A 11 -5.54 5.55 -2.25
N GLY A 12 -6.27 6.25 -1.39
CA GLY A 12 -7.68 5.94 -1.19
C GLY A 12 -8.56 6.25 -2.39
N LYS A 13 -9.84 5.93 -2.23
CA LYS A 13 -10.86 6.15 -3.27
C LYS A 13 -10.89 7.60 -3.71
N GLU A 14 -11.18 7.81 -4.98
CA GLU A 14 -11.40 9.15 -5.51
C GLU A 14 -12.65 9.78 -4.88
N THR A 15 -12.56 11.04 -4.50
CA THR A 15 -13.69 11.82 -4.00
C THR A 15 -14.29 12.66 -5.12
N PRO A 16 -15.58 13.03 -5.04
CA PRO A 16 -16.24 13.87 -6.06
C PRO A 16 -15.55 15.22 -6.34
N GLY A 17 -14.69 15.69 -5.43
CA GLY A 17 -13.89 16.91 -5.58
C GLY A 17 -12.51 16.72 -6.23
N GLY A 18 -12.21 15.55 -6.80
CA GLY A 18 -10.91 15.25 -7.42
C GLY A 18 -9.78 14.97 -6.42
N GLY A 19 -10.12 14.77 -5.14
CA GLY A 19 -9.19 14.38 -4.10
C GLY A 19 -9.15 12.86 -3.86
N SER A 20 -8.36 12.46 -2.87
CA SER A 20 -8.33 11.07 -2.40
C SER A 20 -8.85 11.01 -0.98
N ALA A 21 -9.79 10.10 -0.72
CA ALA A 21 -10.22 9.80 0.63
C ALA A 21 -9.06 9.13 1.39
N PRO A 22 -9.03 9.21 2.73
CA PRO A 22 -8.11 8.41 3.52
C PRO A 22 -8.31 6.91 3.27
N LEU A 23 -7.24 6.12 3.43
CA LEU A 23 -7.30 4.66 3.41
C LEU A 23 -8.13 4.11 4.58
N GLY A 24 -8.09 4.79 5.72
CA GLY A 24 -8.81 4.44 6.94
C GLY A 24 -8.02 4.83 8.19
N GLY A 25 -8.52 4.45 9.36
CA GLY A 25 -7.75 4.60 10.59
C GLY A 25 -6.52 3.68 10.59
N LEU A 26 -5.43 4.06 11.28
CA LEU A 26 -4.19 3.26 11.28
C LEU A 26 -4.42 1.78 11.66
N LYS A 27 -5.23 1.53 12.68
CA LYS A 27 -5.60 0.17 13.11
C LYS A 27 -6.40 -0.59 12.06
N GLU A 28 -7.31 0.10 11.37
CA GLU A 28 -8.16 -0.50 10.33
C GLU A 28 -7.35 -0.86 9.10
N VAL A 29 -6.45 0.03 8.67
CA VAL A 29 -5.57 -0.20 7.53
C VAL A 29 -4.64 -1.39 7.80
N ARG A 30 -4.09 -1.51 9.02
CA ARG A 30 -3.31 -2.70 9.43
C ARG A 30 -4.14 -3.98 9.37
N ALA A 31 -5.33 -3.99 9.97
CA ALA A 31 -6.20 -5.17 9.97
C ALA A 31 -6.63 -5.57 8.54
N THR A 32 -6.86 -4.56 7.70
CA THR A 32 -7.19 -4.74 6.29
C THR A 32 -6.02 -5.38 5.55
N LEU A 33 -4.81 -4.81 5.62
CA LEU A 33 -3.62 -5.37 4.97
C LEU A 33 -3.28 -6.77 5.48
N ALA A 34 -3.46 -7.04 6.77
CA ALA A 34 -3.26 -8.36 7.36
C ALA A 34 -4.19 -9.42 6.74
N SER A 35 -5.42 -9.05 6.37
CA SER A 35 -6.38 -9.93 5.68
C SER A 35 -5.93 -10.32 4.25
N TYR A 36 -4.92 -9.63 3.72
CA TYR A 36 -4.25 -9.94 2.44
C TYR A 36 -2.83 -10.48 2.64
N ASN A 37 -2.55 -11.05 3.83
CA ASN A 37 -1.24 -11.58 4.23
C ASN A 37 -0.12 -10.54 4.26
N THR A 38 -0.46 -9.26 4.48
CA THR A 38 0.51 -8.17 4.58
C THR A 38 0.51 -7.62 6.00
N SER A 39 1.50 -8.00 6.81
CA SER A 39 1.55 -7.64 8.24
C SER A 39 2.99 -7.41 8.70
N ALA A 40 3.16 -6.86 9.90
CA ALA A 40 4.48 -6.68 10.50
C ALA A 40 5.14 -8.05 10.71
N ASP A 41 6.45 -8.11 10.51
CA ASP A 41 7.28 -9.31 10.70
C ASP A 41 7.76 -9.49 12.17
N GLY A 42 7.28 -8.64 13.07
CA GLY A 42 7.71 -8.59 14.47
C GLY A 42 8.96 -7.73 14.71
N SER A 43 9.57 -7.17 13.67
CA SER A 43 10.63 -6.17 13.82
C SER A 43 10.08 -4.87 14.43
N LYS A 44 10.94 -4.14 15.15
CA LYS A 44 10.56 -2.83 15.69
C LYS A 44 10.43 -1.83 14.54
N SER A 45 9.33 -1.07 14.52
CA SER A 45 9.19 0.07 13.62
C SER A 45 10.30 1.09 13.92
N GLU A 46 11.13 1.35 12.91
CA GLU A 46 12.13 2.42 12.96
C GLU A 46 11.54 3.67 12.30
N SER A 47 11.82 4.84 12.87
CA SER A 47 11.61 6.14 12.21
C SER A 47 10.15 6.53 11.89
N GLY A 48 9.17 6.02 12.64
CA GLY A 48 7.75 6.37 12.47
C GLY A 48 7.10 5.78 11.22
N LEU A 49 7.82 4.91 10.51
CA LEU A 49 7.32 4.09 9.42
C LEU A 49 7.23 2.64 9.88
N GLU A 50 6.09 2.01 9.61
CA GLU A 50 5.89 0.60 9.88
C GLU A 50 5.99 -0.18 8.58
N ARG A 51 6.84 -1.21 8.58
CA ARG A 51 7.01 -2.10 7.43
C ARG A 51 6.13 -3.32 7.61
N LEU A 52 5.21 -3.49 6.67
CA LEU A 52 4.36 -4.66 6.58
C LEU A 52 4.85 -5.52 5.42
N HIS A 53 5.18 -6.77 5.71
CA HIS A 53 5.68 -7.73 4.75
C HIS A 53 4.50 -8.50 4.17
N GLY A 54 4.39 -8.46 2.84
CA GLY A 54 3.35 -9.15 2.10
C GLY A 54 3.91 -10.03 0.99
N PRO A 55 3.06 -10.76 0.25
CA PRO A 55 3.49 -11.61 -0.85
C PRO A 55 4.11 -10.78 -1.98
N GLY A 56 5.41 -10.96 -2.23
CA GLY A 56 6.13 -10.26 -3.30
C GLY A 56 6.33 -8.74 -3.08
N MET A 57 5.97 -8.20 -1.91
CA MET A 57 6.05 -6.77 -1.64
C MET A 57 6.28 -6.43 -0.16
N VAL A 58 6.73 -5.21 0.10
CA VAL A 58 6.77 -4.60 1.43
C VAL A 58 5.98 -3.30 1.38
N VAL A 59 5.02 -3.13 2.28
CA VAL A 59 4.20 -1.93 2.41
C VAL A 59 4.70 -1.10 3.58
N GLU A 60 5.04 0.15 3.32
CA GLU A 60 5.43 1.13 4.33
C GLU A 60 4.22 2.00 4.68
N LEU A 61 3.81 1.93 5.95
CA LEU A 61 2.73 2.72 6.52
C LEU A 61 3.29 3.84 7.42
N PRO A 62 2.71 5.06 7.37
CA PRO A 62 3.03 6.10 8.33
C PRO A 62 2.41 5.75 9.70
N GLY A 63 3.23 5.32 10.65
CA GLY A 63 2.79 4.86 11.96
C GLY A 63 2.35 5.97 12.93
N SER A 64 2.59 7.23 12.59
CA SER A 64 2.24 8.42 13.39
C SER A 64 1.09 9.25 12.81
N ILE A 65 0.58 8.89 11.62
CA ILE A 65 -0.47 9.65 10.93
C ILE A 65 -1.78 8.84 10.98
N ASP A 66 -2.82 9.44 11.54
CA ASP A 66 -4.17 8.85 11.64
C ASP A 66 -5.21 9.96 11.36
N PRO A 67 -6.05 9.84 10.31
CA PRO A 67 -6.20 8.70 9.40
C PRO A 67 -5.04 8.58 8.39
N VAL A 68 -4.74 7.35 7.99
CA VAL A 68 -3.71 7.08 6.97
C VAL A 68 -4.24 7.55 5.61
N THR A 69 -3.52 8.46 4.96
CA THR A 69 -3.92 9.00 3.66
C THR A 69 -3.30 8.24 2.48
N GLN A 70 -2.10 7.70 2.67
CA GLN A 70 -1.34 6.98 1.65
C GLN A 70 -0.38 5.97 2.29
N ALA A 71 0.00 4.96 1.52
CA ALA A 71 1.03 3.98 1.86
C ALA A 71 1.92 3.72 0.65
N VAL A 72 3.14 3.21 0.85
CA VAL A 72 4.07 2.89 -0.26
C VAL A 72 4.32 1.39 -0.30
N ALA A 73 3.99 0.75 -1.41
CA ALA A 73 4.31 -0.65 -1.68
C ALA A 73 5.57 -0.75 -2.55
N SER A 74 6.64 -1.29 -1.97
CA SER A 74 7.84 -1.67 -2.70
C SER A 74 7.71 -3.11 -3.21
N ILE A 75 7.72 -3.28 -4.53
CA ILE A 75 7.53 -4.57 -5.20
C ILE A 75 8.88 -5.27 -5.38
N ASN A 76 8.98 -6.46 -4.80
CA ASN A 76 10.14 -7.34 -4.94
C ASN A 76 9.89 -8.41 -6.01
N ASP A 77 8.65 -8.91 -6.10
CA ASP A 77 8.19 -9.88 -7.08
C ASP A 77 6.81 -9.43 -7.63
N GLU A 78 6.78 -9.07 -8.90
CA GLU A 78 5.61 -8.48 -9.54
C GLU A 78 4.50 -9.51 -9.80
N ASP A 79 4.87 -10.74 -10.17
CA ASP A 79 3.92 -11.80 -10.49
C ASP A 79 3.14 -12.25 -9.24
N ILE A 80 3.76 -12.09 -8.07
CA ILE A 80 3.14 -12.38 -6.77
C ILE A 80 2.42 -11.17 -6.19
N ALA A 81 3.03 -9.99 -6.23
CA ALA A 81 2.47 -8.80 -5.57
C ALA A 81 1.25 -8.23 -6.30
N PHE A 82 1.27 -8.21 -7.63
CA PHE A 82 0.25 -7.53 -8.42
C PHE A 82 -1.14 -8.14 -8.25
N PRO A 83 -1.35 -9.48 -8.25
CA PRO A 83 -2.66 -10.07 -7.95
C PRO A 83 -3.24 -9.66 -6.59
N VAL A 84 -2.39 -9.57 -5.56
CA VAL A 84 -2.81 -9.17 -4.21
C VAL A 84 -3.22 -7.70 -4.19
N LEU A 85 -2.41 -6.82 -4.78
CA LEU A 85 -2.68 -5.39 -4.87
C LEU A 85 -3.94 -5.09 -5.69
N MET A 86 -4.13 -5.78 -6.81
CA MET A 86 -5.32 -5.63 -7.65
C MET A 86 -6.58 -6.10 -6.92
N LYS A 87 -6.50 -7.19 -6.13
CA LYS A 87 -7.62 -7.66 -5.32
C LYS A 87 -7.98 -6.64 -4.23
N LEU A 88 -6.97 -6.11 -3.54
CA LEU A 88 -7.13 -5.11 -2.49
C LEU A 88 -7.73 -3.81 -3.05
N SER A 89 -7.20 -3.34 -4.18
CA SER A 89 -7.72 -2.19 -4.92
C SER A 89 -9.20 -2.34 -5.28
N LYS A 90 -9.58 -3.48 -5.89
CA LYS A 90 -10.97 -3.75 -6.29
C LYS A 90 -11.92 -3.87 -5.09
N SER A 91 -11.47 -4.49 -4.00
CA SER A 91 -12.32 -4.70 -2.82
C SER A 91 -12.59 -3.41 -2.04
N LEU A 92 -11.63 -2.48 -2.01
CA LEU A 92 -11.69 -1.28 -1.15
C LEU A 92 -11.88 0.02 -1.94
N GLY A 93 -11.83 -0.05 -3.27
CA GLY A 93 -11.80 1.13 -4.15
C GLY A 93 -10.51 1.93 -4.02
N TRP A 94 -9.43 1.33 -3.49
CA TRP A 94 -8.13 1.97 -3.41
C TRP A 94 -7.47 1.99 -4.79
N ARG A 95 -6.66 2.99 -5.03
CA ARG A 95 -5.94 3.21 -6.29
C ARG A 95 -4.45 3.00 -6.06
N LEU A 96 -3.75 2.56 -7.09
CA LEU A 96 -2.31 2.29 -7.08
C LEU A 96 -1.64 3.21 -8.08
N MET A 97 -0.78 4.11 -7.64
CA MET A 97 -0.02 4.98 -8.53
C MET A 97 1.43 4.52 -8.63
N ASP A 98 1.89 4.23 -9.83
CA ASP A 98 3.28 3.94 -10.09
C ASP A 98 4.11 5.22 -10.08
N ILE A 99 5.11 5.27 -9.19
CA ILE A 99 5.94 6.47 -8.97
C ILE A 99 6.80 6.79 -10.20
N GLU A 100 7.21 5.78 -10.97
CA GLU A 100 8.12 5.98 -12.10
C GLU A 100 7.37 6.45 -13.35
N SER A 101 6.21 5.84 -13.62
CA SER A 101 5.44 6.13 -14.83
C SER A 101 4.31 7.15 -14.62
N GLY A 102 3.96 7.44 -13.36
CA GLY A 102 2.80 8.25 -13.00
C GLY A 102 1.46 7.58 -13.33
N ARG A 103 1.47 6.33 -13.81
CA ARG A 103 0.25 5.61 -14.19
C ARG A 103 -0.50 5.20 -12.93
N VAL A 104 -1.80 5.48 -12.93
CA VAL A 104 -2.73 5.04 -11.89
C VAL A 104 -3.45 3.79 -12.36
N PHE A 105 -3.44 2.78 -11.50
CA PHE A 105 -4.11 1.50 -11.66
C PHE A 105 -5.14 1.34 -10.55
N GLY A 106 -6.13 0.49 -10.78
CA GLY A 106 -7.15 0.23 -9.77
C GLY A 106 -8.31 1.20 -9.87
N VAL A 107 -9.25 0.83 -10.74
CA VAL A 107 -10.71 0.85 -10.54
C VAL A 107 -11.21 -0.33 -11.36
#